data_AF-A0A7C0WJP8-F1
#
_entry.id   AF-A0A7C0WJP8-F1
#
_cell.length_a   1.000
_cell.length_b   1.000
_cell.length_c   1.000
_cell.angle_alpha   90.00
_cell.angle_beta   90.00
_cell.angle_gamma   90.00
#
_symmetry.space_group_name_H-M   'P 1'
#
loop_
_entity.id
_entity.type
_entity.pdbx_description
1 polymer ?
#
loop_
_entity_poly.entity_id
_entity_poly.type
_entity_poly.pdbx_seq_one_letter_code
_entity_poly.pdbx_strand_id
1 'polypeptide(L)' 'FSGEFVRHFLLPDNVLSRDLKAELKNGILTIVLPKKEEAKVREIKIQ' A
#
# COMPACT_ATOMS: atom_id res chain seq x y z
N PHE A 1 28.54 -11.74 -9.79
CA PHE A 1 27.35 -12.48 -9.31
C PHE A 1 26.12 -11.65 -9.65
N SER A 2 25.27 -12.16 -10.53
CA SER A 2 23.91 -11.66 -10.73
C SER A 2 22.96 -12.79 -10.39
N GLY A 3 21.88 -12.47 -9.68
CA GLY A 3 20.82 -13.40 -9.35
C GLY A 3 19.48 -12.70 -9.51
N GLU A 4 18.43 -13.49 -9.68
CA GLU A 4 17.07 -12.96 -9.73
C GLU A 4 16.50 -12.87 -8.31
N PHE A 5 15.77 -11.80 -8.03
CA PHE A 5 15.10 -11.59 -6.75
C PHE A 5 13.64 -11.29 -6.97
N VAL A 6 12.76 -12.05 -6.30
CA VAL A 6 11.32 -11.85 -6.33
C VAL A 6 10.79 -11.94 -4.90
N ARG A 7 9.89 -11.02 -4.55
CA ARG A 7 9.17 -11.05 -3.27
C ARG A 7 7.70 -10.76 -3.49
N HIS A 8 6.85 -11.62 -2.95
CA HIS A 8 5.41 -11.46 -2.97
C HIS A 8 4.92 -10.98 -1.60
N PHE A 9 3.93 -10.08 -1.61
CA PHE A 9 3.26 -9.59 -0.42
C PHE A 9 1.76 -9.80 -0.54
N LEU A 10 1.12 -10.28 0.53
CA LEU A 10 -0.32 -10.28 0.61
C LEU A 10 -0.76 -8.86 0.98
N LEU A 11 -1.58 -8.27 0.11
CA LEU A 11 -2.15 -6.95 0.36
C LEU A 11 -3.47 -7.09 1.10
N PRO A 12 -3.74 -6.23 2.10
CA PRO A 12 -5.04 -6.17 2.73
C PRO A 12 -6.09 -5.58 1.78
N ASP A 13 -7.36 -5.91 2.01
CA ASP A 13 -8.47 -5.49 1.15
C ASP A 13 -8.69 -3.97 1.13
N ASN A 14 -8.15 -3.24 2.10
CA ASN A 14 -8.30 -1.80 2.24
C ASN A 14 -7.25 -0.99 1.46
N VAL A 15 -6.60 -1.58 0.44
CA VAL A 15 -5.65 -0.91 -0.44
C VAL A 15 -6.24 -0.71 -1.83
N LEU A 16 -5.93 0.44 -2.45
CA LEU A 16 -6.23 0.73 -3.85
C LEU A 16 -5.09 0.23 -4.73
N SER A 17 -5.24 -1.00 -5.26
CA SER A 17 -4.20 -1.67 -6.05
C SER A 17 -3.91 -1.04 -7.41
N ARG A 18 -4.83 -0.22 -7.96
CA ARG A 18 -4.64 0.43 -9.28
C ARG A 18 -3.77 1.68 -9.24
N ASP A 19 -3.67 2.35 -8.09
CA ASP A 19 -3.02 3.67 -7.95
C ASP A 19 -1.69 3.60 -7.18
N LEU A 20 -0.97 2.48 -7.31
CA LEU A 20 0.33 2.31 -6.67
C LEU A 20 1.39 3.22 -7.30
N LYS A 21 2.32 3.70 -6.46
CA LYS A 21 3.50 4.46 -6.90
C LYS A 21 4.76 3.72 -6.47
N ALA A 22 5.76 3.66 -7.34
CA ALA A 22 7.04 3.03 -7.04
C ALA A 22 8.20 3.93 -7.47
N GLU A 23 9.26 3.98 -6.66
CA GLU A 23 10.49 4.74 -6.93
C GLU A 23 11.71 3.93 -6.50
N LEU A 24 12.73 3.86 -7.36
CA LEU A 24 14.04 3.29 -7.03
C LEU A 24 15.04 4.43 -6.87
N LYS A 25 15.53 4.65 -5.65
CA LYS A 25 16.48 5.71 -5.35
C LYS A 25 17.59 5.20 -4.43
N ASN A 26 18.84 5.43 -4.82
CA ASN A 26 20.03 5.01 -4.07
C ASN A 26 20.01 3.51 -3.70
N GLY A 27 19.52 2.65 -4.59
CA GLY A 27 19.42 1.21 -4.36
C GLY A 27 18.24 0.75 -3.51
N ILE A 28 17.32 1.65 -3.14
CA ILE A 28 16.13 1.33 -2.35
C ILE A 28 14.88 1.45 -3.23
N LEU A 29 14.16 0.34 -3.37
CA LEU A 29 12.84 0.32 -3.99
C LEU A 29 11.78 0.70 -2.94
N THR A 30 11.17 1.87 -3.11
CA THR A 30 10.05 2.35 -2.30
C THR A 30 8.75 2.14 -3.06
N ILE A 31 7.77 1.51 -2.42
CA ILE A 31 6.43 1.27 -2.99
C ILE A 31 5.40 1.91 -2.06
N VAL A 32 4.55 2.78 -2.61
CA VAL A 32 3.47 3.46 -1.90
C VAL A 32 2.15 2.88 -2.34
N LEU A 33 1.42 2.32 -1.37
CA LEU A 33 0.10 1.73 -1.55
C LEU A 33 -0.95 2.63 -0.88
N PRO A 34 -1.77 3.36 -1.66
CA PRO A 34 -2.81 4.19 -1.07
C PRO A 34 -3.88 3.32 -0.42
N LYS A 35 -4.34 3.73 0.76
CA LYS A 35 -5.49 3.12 1.42
C LYS A 35 -6.78 3.53 0.71
N LYS A 36 -7.78 2.66 0.71
CA LYS A 36 -9.16 3.02 0.35
C LYS A 36 -9.64 4.12 1.28
N GLU A 37 -10.37 5.10 0.75
CA GLU A 37 -11.14 6.02 1.59
C GLU A 37 -12.28 5.23 2.23
N GLU A 38 -12.04 4.70 3.42
CA GLU A 38 -13.11 4.21 4.29
C GLU A 38 -13.82 5.46 4.83
N ALA A 39 -15.09 5.63 4.44
CA ALA A 39 -15.93 6.71 4.93
C ALA A 39 -15.85 6.74 6.46
N LYS A 40 -15.37 7.87 7.00
CA LYS A 40 -15.18 8.11 8.45
C LYS A 40 -16.33 7.47 9.21
N VAL A 41 -15.97 6.56 10.12
CA VAL A 41 -16.87 5.90 11.07
C VAL A 41 -17.86 6.96 11.57
N ARG A 42 -19.16 6.72 11.33
CA ARG A 42 -20.22 7.60 11.83
C ARG A 42 -19.96 7.80 13.33
N GLU A 43 -19.76 9.04 13.77
CA GLU A 43 -19.67 9.35 15.19
C GLU A 43 -20.93 8.80 15.87
N ILE A 44 -20.77 7.75 16.69
CA ILE A 44 -21.87 7.27 17.52
C ILE A 44 -21.99 8.29 18.65
N LYS A 45 -22.92 9.25 18.53
CA LYS A 45 -23.30 10.09 19.66
C LYS A 45 -23.99 9.21 20.69
N ILE A 46 -23.33 8.99 21.83
CA ILE A 46 -23.97 8.44 23.02
C ILE A 46 -24.80 9.58 23.64
N GLN A 47 -26.08 9.34 23.87
CA GLN A 47 -27.01 10.25 24.53
C GLN A 47 -27.18 9.85 26.00
#